data_AF-A0A1G0WL20-F1
#
_entry.id   AF-A0A1G0WL20-F1
#
_cell.length_a   1.000
_cell.length_b   1.000
_cell.length_c   1.000
_cell.angle_alpha   90.00
_cell.angle_beta   90.00
_cell.angle_gamma   90.00
#
_symmetry.space_group_name_H-M   'P 1'
#
loop_
_entity.id
_entity.type
_entity.pdbx_description
1 polymer ?
#
loop_
_entity_poly.entity_id
_entity_poly.type
_entity_poly.pdbx_seq_one_letter_code
_entity_poly.pdbx_strand_id
1 'polypeptide(L)'
;MKIISLFSGCGGLDLGFKKAGYKIIWANDNDSKVWETYKNNFPETNLDKRSIIDIPSKEIPNEIDGIIGGPPCQSWSIAGNGKGIDDPRGKLFLEFVRVVKDKTPKFFLAENVLGILNMRHNVALNDILDGFDAAGYTVKIIKVNAKDFGVPQNRKRVFFVGFKKSLNIEYDFSTKPKNIIPVINFISDLKNNAKKPKGNNYTNGLKCAVPNHEYWVGTFSYIFMSRNRVLDWDKPSFTLQASGRQTPLHPKAPPMEVVKKDVMTFNKKHENKYRRLTIRECARIQTFPDDFIFYYKYLNDGYKLVGNAVPVKLANLFAKNIKEYLLNIKENSIITKYGFKTSKTRSKLMSKIKSKDTRPEIILRKAIWNLGYRYSLKNTFITGKPDIVFKEKKVAVFVDGEFWHGYNWKAKKSRIKSNKDYWTNKIEKTIQRDKKNTVILSKSGWIVLRFWEKDIDNDLKKCLNKIVKILK
;
A
#
# COMPACT_ATOMS: atom_id res chain seq x y z
N MET A 1 0.74 -10.46 -4.14
CA MET A 1 0.41 -9.20 -4.85
C MET A 1 1.41 -9.04 -5.99
N LYS A 2 0.95 -8.74 -7.20
CA LYS A 2 1.80 -8.54 -8.39
C LYS A 2 2.20 -7.07 -8.47
N ILE A 3 3.48 -6.77 -8.69
CA ILE A 3 3.97 -5.40 -8.81
C ILE A 3 4.93 -5.25 -9.99
N ILE A 4 5.13 -4.01 -10.41
CA ILE A 4 6.18 -3.63 -11.35
C ILE A 4 7.19 -2.67 -10.70
N SER A 5 8.42 -2.67 -11.20
CA SER A 5 9.51 -1.82 -10.70
C SER A 5 10.03 -0.89 -11.80
N LEU A 6 9.89 0.41 -11.62
CA LEU A 6 10.43 1.44 -12.52
C LEU A 6 11.74 1.97 -11.96
N PHE A 7 12.70 2.29 -12.83
CA PHE A 7 14.03 2.75 -12.40
C PHE A 7 14.66 1.78 -11.40
N SER A 8 14.58 0.48 -11.74
CA SER A 8 14.81 -0.61 -10.79
C SER A 8 16.26 -0.69 -10.27
N GLY A 9 17.22 -0.15 -11.02
CA GLY A 9 18.64 -0.21 -10.72
C GLY A 9 19.09 -1.67 -10.56
N CYS A 10 19.87 -1.95 -9.50
CA CYS A 10 20.21 -3.33 -9.16
C CYS A 10 19.07 -4.08 -8.43
N GLY A 11 17.92 -3.46 -8.14
CA GLY A 11 16.80 -4.13 -7.49
C GLY A 11 16.85 -4.15 -5.95
N GLY A 12 17.46 -3.15 -5.31
CA GLY A 12 17.44 -3.04 -3.84
C GLY A 12 16.02 -2.89 -3.26
N LEU A 13 15.18 -2.10 -3.95
CA LEU A 13 13.77 -1.93 -3.60
C LEU A 13 12.99 -3.24 -3.88
N ASP A 14 13.20 -3.81 -5.05
CA ASP A 14 12.63 -5.08 -5.52
C ASP A 14 12.90 -6.22 -4.54
N LEU A 15 14.14 -6.38 -4.08
CA LEU A 15 14.50 -7.42 -3.13
C LEU A 15 13.76 -7.27 -1.79
N GLY A 16 13.61 -6.03 -1.31
CA GLY A 16 12.83 -5.74 -0.11
C GLY A 16 11.36 -6.16 -0.24
N PHE A 17 10.73 -5.82 -1.38
CA PHE A 17 9.36 -6.21 -1.69
C PHE A 17 9.21 -7.72 -1.92
N LYS A 18 10.15 -8.36 -2.62
CA LYS A 18 10.21 -9.82 -2.80
C LYS A 18 10.23 -10.54 -1.45
N LYS A 19 11.09 -10.08 -0.52
CA LYS A 19 11.17 -10.60 0.86
C LYS A 19 9.89 -10.40 1.68
N ALA A 20 9.00 -9.49 1.28
CA ALA A 20 7.68 -9.29 1.89
C ALA A 20 6.56 -10.12 1.21
N GLY A 21 6.91 -10.94 0.21
CA GLY A 21 5.98 -11.81 -0.52
C GLY A 21 5.27 -11.13 -1.70
N TYR A 22 5.82 -10.05 -2.23
CA TYR A 22 5.38 -9.48 -3.50
C TYR A 22 6.04 -10.22 -4.67
N LYS A 23 5.31 -10.33 -5.79
CA LYS A 23 5.84 -10.89 -7.04
C LYS A 23 6.14 -9.73 -8.00
N ILE A 24 7.42 -9.48 -8.29
CA ILE A 24 7.83 -8.52 -9.31
C ILE A 24 7.68 -9.18 -10.68
N ILE A 25 6.70 -8.77 -11.46
CA ILE A 25 6.39 -9.40 -12.76
C ILE A 25 7.07 -8.70 -13.93
N TRP A 26 7.45 -7.44 -13.76
CA TRP A 26 8.12 -6.65 -14.78
C TRP A 26 8.92 -5.52 -14.13
N ALA A 27 10.07 -5.21 -14.70
CA ALA A 27 10.92 -4.14 -14.26
C ALA A 27 11.45 -3.35 -15.45
N ASN A 28 11.83 -2.09 -15.21
CA ASN A 28 12.44 -1.24 -16.22
C ASN A 28 13.68 -0.53 -15.67
N ASP A 29 14.75 -0.58 -16.46
CA ASP A 29 15.94 0.24 -16.26
C ASP A 29 16.75 0.31 -17.57
N ASN A 30 17.09 1.52 -18.02
CA ASN A 30 17.80 1.73 -19.28
C ASN A 30 19.33 1.77 -19.13
N ASP A 31 19.88 1.68 -17.90
CA ASP A 31 21.32 1.63 -17.71
C ASP A 31 21.85 0.21 -17.95
N SER A 32 22.57 0.05 -19.07
CA SER A 32 23.24 -1.21 -19.45
C SER A 32 24.06 -1.87 -18.34
N LYS A 33 24.56 -1.07 -17.39
CA LYS A 33 25.39 -1.54 -16.27
C LYS A 33 24.61 -2.29 -15.20
N VAL A 34 23.29 -2.16 -15.17
CA VAL A 34 22.45 -2.84 -14.17
C VAL A 34 21.91 -4.17 -14.67
N TRP A 35 21.80 -4.35 -16.00
CA TRP A 35 21.02 -5.44 -16.60
C TRP A 35 21.49 -6.82 -16.17
N GLU A 36 22.80 -7.07 -16.19
CA GLU A 36 23.36 -8.37 -15.81
C GLU A 36 23.14 -8.65 -14.32
N THR A 37 23.36 -7.65 -13.46
CA THR A 37 23.10 -7.77 -12.02
C THR A 37 21.63 -8.04 -11.75
N TYR A 38 20.72 -7.27 -12.36
CA TYR A 38 19.30 -7.44 -12.14
C TYR A 38 18.82 -8.82 -12.62
N LYS A 39 19.15 -9.21 -13.86
CA LYS A 39 18.72 -10.49 -14.45
C LYS A 39 19.15 -11.70 -13.62
N ASN A 40 20.39 -11.71 -13.13
CA ASN A 40 20.90 -12.85 -12.34
C ASN A 40 20.27 -12.96 -10.95
N ASN A 41 19.84 -11.85 -10.34
CA ASN A 41 19.20 -11.86 -9.02
C ASN A 41 17.66 -11.95 -9.08
N PHE A 42 17.07 -11.63 -10.24
CA PHE A 42 15.63 -11.67 -10.52
C PHE A 42 15.34 -12.40 -11.85
N PRO A 43 15.70 -13.69 -11.98
CA PRO A 43 15.58 -14.42 -13.25
C PRO A 43 14.13 -14.56 -13.76
N GLU A 44 13.16 -14.52 -12.84
CA GLU A 44 11.72 -14.63 -13.11
C GLU A 44 11.06 -13.31 -13.53
N THR A 45 11.81 -12.20 -13.49
CA THR A 45 11.27 -10.86 -13.78
C THR A 45 11.68 -10.42 -15.17
N ASN A 46 10.70 -10.03 -15.99
CA ASN A 46 10.99 -9.45 -17.31
C ASN A 46 11.57 -8.04 -17.14
N LEU A 47 12.81 -7.82 -17.57
CA LEU A 47 13.49 -6.51 -17.52
C LEU A 47 13.42 -5.83 -18.89
N ASP A 48 12.64 -4.76 -18.97
CA ASP A 48 12.62 -3.87 -20.13
C ASP A 48 13.77 -2.87 -20.04
N LYS A 49 14.62 -2.89 -21.08
CA LYS A 49 15.88 -2.13 -21.14
C LYS A 49 15.73 -0.78 -21.83
N ARG A 50 14.55 -0.47 -22.36
CA ARG A 50 14.27 0.81 -23.05
C ARG A 50 14.15 1.94 -22.04
N SER A 51 14.31 3.18 -22.51
CA SER A 51 13.93 4.34 -21.69
C SER A 51 12.42 4.29 -21.42
N ILE A 52 12.00 4.58 -20.19
CA ILE A 52 10.56 4.61 -19.84
C ILE A 52 9.76 5.60 -20.71
N ILE A 53 10.42 6.66 -21.20
CA ILE A 53 9.85 7.65 -22.11
C ILE A 53 9.36 6.98 -23.40
N ASP A 54 10.11 5.98 -23.87
CA ASP A 54 9.86 5.29 -25.15
C ASP A 54 8.95 4.06 -24.99
N ILE A 55 8.42 3.82 -23.78
CA ILE A 55 7.56 2.66 -23.49
C ILE A 55 6.11 3.15 -23.35
N PRO A 56 5.25 2.88 -24.35
CA PRO A 56 3.83 3.12 -24.24
C PRO A 56 3.22 2.32 -23.09
N SER A 57 2.31 2.93 -22.33
CA SER A 57 1.67 2.26 -21.19
C SER A 57 1.00 0.94 -21.58
N LYS A 58 0.48 0.79 -22.81
CA LYS A 58 -0.11 -0.46 -23.30
C LYS A 58 0.84 -1.67 -23.28
N GLU A 59 2.15 -1.45 -23.39
CA GLU A 59 3.17 -2.51 -23.37
C GLU A 59 3.60 -2.93 -21.96
N ILE A 60 3.34 -2.07 -20.97
CA ILE A 60 3.58 -2.40 -19.57
C ILE A 60 2.46 -3.35 -19.10
N PRO A 61 2.76 -4.39 -18.30
CA PRO A 61 1.74 -5.33 -17.85
C PRO A 61 0.55 -4.67 -17.13
N ASN A 62 -0.65 -5.22 -17.37
CA ASN A 62 -1.88 -4.86 -16.67
C ASN A 62 -2.06 -5.75 -15.41
N GLU A 63 -3.16 -5.51 -14.68
CA GLU A 63 -3.55 -6.31 -13.50
C GLU A 63 -2.46 -6.36 -12.41
N ILE A 64 -1.87 -5.20 -12.14
CA ILE A 64 -0.87 -5.01 -11.10
C ILE A 64 -1.52 -4.44 -9.83
N ASP A 65 -1.04 -4.88 -8.68
CA ASP A 65 -1.46 -4.33 -7.38
C ASP A 65 -0.67 -3.07 -7.03
N GLY A 66 0.57 -2.92 -7.54
CA GLY A 66 1.47 -1.84 -7.13
C GLY A 66 2.56 -1.48 -8.14
N ILE A 67 3.05 -0.25 -8.03
CA ILE A 67 4.22 0.25 -8.75
C ILE A 67 5.25 0.73 -7.73
N ILE A 68 6.51 0.32 -7.87
CA ILE A 68 7.61 0.80 -7.04
C ILE A 68 8.69 1.42 -7.91
N GLY A 69 9.49 2.36 -7.41
CA GLY A 69 10.64 2.86 -8.15
C GLY A 69 11.36 4.04 -7.51
N GLY A 70 12.52 4.39 -8.06
CA GLY A 70 13.34 5.52 -7.63
C GLY A 70 13.68 6.47 -8.78
N PRO A 71 12.72 7.27 -9.29
CA PRO A 71 12.98 8.19 -10.40
C PRO A 71 14.15 9.15 -10.06
N PRO A 72 15.10 9.36 -10.98
CA PRO A 72 16.31 10.13 -10.69
C PRO A 72 16.02 11.60 -10.38
N CYS A 73 16.80 12.16 -9.45
CA CYS A 73 16.68 13.55 -8.96
C CYS A 73 17.70 14.53 -9.60
N GLN A 74 18.54 14.07 -10.53
CA GLN A 74 19.77 14.78 -10.95
C GLN A 74 19.53 16.07 -11.76
N SER A 75 18.32 16.30 -12.24
CA SER A 75 17.86 17.52 -12.94
C SER A 75 17.73 18.73 -12.02
N TRP A 76 17.53 18.51 -10.72
CA TRP A 76 17.15 19.56 -9.80
C TRP A 76 18.36 20.38 -9.29
N SER A 77 19.59 20.05 -9.70
CA SER A 77 20.81 20.77 -9.31
C SER A 77 21.30 21.82 -10.30
N ILE A 78 20.58 22.11 -11.40
CA ILE A 78 20.96 23.15 -12.38
C ILE A 78 19.89 24.27 -12.40
N ALA A 79 19.64 24.89 -11.24
CA ALA A 79 18.88 26.14 -11.15
C ALA A 79 19.82 27.34 -10.91
N GLY A 80 21.00 27.31 -11.55
CA GLY A 80 21.95 28.43 -11.59
C GLY A 80 22.00 29.15 -12.95
N ASN A 81 21.35 28.61 -13.99
CA ASN A 81 21.38 29.15 -15.37
C ASN A 81 19.98 29.32 -15.98
N GLY A 82 18.92 29.47 -15.17
CA GLY A 82 17.61 29.86 -15.69
C GLY A 82 16.93 28.88 -16.65
N LYS A 83 17.26 27.57 -16.63
CA LYS A 83 16.53 26.53 -17.38
C LYS A 83 15.69 25.67 -16.44
N GLY A 84 14.59 26.25 -15.97
CA GLY A 84 13.52 25.50 -15.30
C GLY A 84 12.73 24.65 -16.31
N ILE A 85 12.21 23.52 -15.86
CA ILE A 85 11.24 22.62 -16.55
C ILE A 85 11.72 21.93 -17.86
N ASP A 86 12.68 22.46 -18.59
CA ASP A 86 13.18 21.87 -19.85
C ASP A 86 14.26 20.78 -19.68
N ASP A 87 14.72 20.48 -18.46
CA ASP A 87 15.65 19.37 -18.23
C ASP A 87 14.93 18.02 -18.47
N PRO A 88 15.37 17.19 -19.45
CA PRO A 88 14.76 15.90 -19.77
C PRO A 88 14.61 14.97 -18.56
N ARG A 89 15.40 15.16 -17.50
CA ARG A 89 15.40 14.30 -16.31
C ARG A 89 14.32 14.68 -15.29
N GLY A 90 13.83 15.92 -15.28
CA GLY A 90 12.64 16.32 -14.50
C GLY A 90 11.38 15.63 -15.02
N LYS A 91 11.36 15.35 -16.33
CA LYS A 91 10.30 14.59 -17.02
C LYS A 91 10.21 13.14 -16.53
N LEU A 92 11.29 12.54 -16.03
CA LEU A 92 11.29 11.13 -15.61
C LEU A 92 10.41 10.86 -14.38
N PHE A 93 10.23 11.83 -13.48
CA PHE A 93 9.24 11.68 -12.41
C PHE A 93 7.82 11.74 -12.96
N LEU A 94 7.56 12.63 -13.93
CA LEU A 94 6.27 12.69 -14.62
C LEU A 94 5.97 11.41 -15.40
N GLU A 95 6.97 10.73 -15.95
CA GLU A 95 6.81 9.38 -16.53
C GLU A 95 6.38 8.35 -15.48
N PHE A 96 6.90 8.42 -14.26
CA PHE A 96 6.41 7.60 -13.16
C PHE A 96 4.93 7.88 -12.87
N VAL A 97 4.54 9.16 -12.82
CA VAL A 97 3.14 9.60 -12.66
C VAL A 97 2.26 9.08 -13.81
N ARG A 98 2.73 9.17 -15.06
CA ARG A 98 2.04 8.64 -16.25
C ARG A 98 1.73 7.16 -16.09
N VAL A 99 2.72 6.35 -15.74
CA VAL A 99 2.51 4.89 -15.60
C VAL A 99 1.55 4.60 -14.44
N VAL A 100 1.63 5.34 -13.33
CA VAL A 100 0.64 5.22 -12.22
C VAL A 100 -0.77 5.58 -12.68
N LYS A 101 -0.93 6.68 -13.42
CA LYS A 101 -2.22 7.12 -13.98
C LYS A 101 -2.81 6.09 -14.94
N ASP A 102 -1.99 5.55 -15.84
CA ASP A 102 -2.48 4.66 -16.90
C ASP A 102 -2.74 3.22 -16.39
N LYS A 103 -1.95 2.76 -15.41
CA LYS A 103 -2.10 1.41 -14.84
C LYS A 103 -3.02 1.34 -13.63
N THR A 104 -3.27 2.47 -12.97
CA THR A 104 -4.16 2.63 -11.83
C THR A 104 -4.00 1.55 -10.72
N PRO A 105 -2.76 1.22 -10.27
CA PRO A 105 -2.52 0.21 -9.23
C PRO A 105 -3.21 0.56 -7.90
N LYS A 106 -3.29 -0.40 -6.96
CA LYS A 106 -3.85 -0.11 -5.62
C LYS A 106 -2.97 0.85 -4.83
N PHE A 107 -1.66 0.77 -5.03
CA PHE A 107 -0.68 1.64 -4.39
C PHE A 107 0.49 1.95 -5.33
N PHE A 108 1.28 2.96 -4.97
CA PHE A 108 2.63 3.13 -5.49
C PHE A 108 3.59 3.55 -4.37
N LEU A 109 4.88 3.31 -4.59
CA LEU A 109 5.96 3.85 -3.76
C LEU A 109 7.06 4.41 -4.66
N ALA A 110 7.32 5.71 -4.56
CA ALA A 110 8.45 6.36 -5.21
C ALA A 110 9.49 6.80 -4.16
N GLU A 111 10.73 6.33 -4.28
CA GLU A 111 11.85 6.78 -3.46
C GLU A 111 12.53 7.99 -4.10
N ASN A 112 13.05 8.89 -3.26
CA ASN A 112 13.92 9.96 -3.69
C ASN A 112 14.89 10.43 -2.60
N VAL A 113 15.88 11.24 -3.00
CA VAL A 113 16.77 11.94 -2.07
C VAL A 113 16.03 13.11 -1.41
N LEU A 114 16.41 13.47 -0.17
CA LEU A 114 15.77 14.57 0.57
C LEU A 114 15.76 15.90 -0.18
N GLY A 115 16.72 16.12 -1.08
CA GLY A 115 16.87 17.37 -1.82
C GLY A 115 15.64 17.74 -2.65
N ILE A 116 14.79 16.79 -3.04
CA ILE A 116 13.55 17.05 -3.78
C ILE A 116 12.54 17.92 -2.99
N LEU A 117 12.66 17.97 -1.65
CA LEU A 117 11.78 18.77 -0.79
C LEU A 117 12.27 20.21 -0.57
N ASN A 118 13.38 20.61 -1.18
CA ASN A 118 13.89 21.97 -1.03
C ASN A 118 12.97 22.97 -1.73
N MET A 119 12.80 24.18 -1.17
CA MET A 119 11.88 25.21 -1.68
C MET A 119 12.05 25.53 -3.17
N ARG A 120 13.29 25.48 -3.68
CA ARG A 120 13.61 25.65 -5.10
C ARG A 120 12.99 24.61 -6.05
N HIS A 121 12.34 23.57 -5.52
CA HIS A 121 11.63 22.53 -6.28
C HIS A 121 10.13 22.51 -5.99
N ASN A 122 9.60 23.48 -5.25
CA ASN A 122 8.18 23.47 -4.85
C ASN A 122 7.23 23.39 -6.05
N VAL A 123 7.50 24.11 -7.15
CA VAL A 123 6.66 24.06 -8.35
C VAL A 123 6.59 22.63 -8.90
N ALA A 124 7.73 22.01 -9.17
CA ALA A 124 7.76 20.65 -9.68
C ALA A 124 7.24 19.59 -8.69
N LEU A 125 7.47 19.79 -7.40
CA LEU A 125 6.91 18.92 -6.37
C LEU A 125 5.38 19.00 -6.37
N ASN A 126 4.82 20.21 -6.51
CA ASN A 126 3.37 20.40 -6.62
C ASN A 126 2.83 19.74 -7.89
N ASP A 127 3.49 19.93 -9.05
CA ASP A 127 3.08 19.29 -10.31
C ASP A 127 3.02 17.75 -10.18
N ILE A 128 3.99 17.15 -9.47
CA ILE A 128 4.02 15.71 -9.17
C ILE A 128 2.83 15.31 -8.29
N LEU A 129 2.56 16.07 -7.22
CA LEU A 129 1.48 15.77 -6.28
C LEU A 129 0.11 15.94 -6.93
N ASP A 130 -0.08 17.00 -7.71
CA ASP A 130 -1.28 17.27 -8.49
C ASP A 130 -1.49 16.19 -9.55
N GLY A 131 -0.41 15.73 -10.20
CA GLY A 131 -0.45 14.60 -11.12
C GLY A 131 -0.93 13.31 -10.47
N PHE A 132 -0.48 12.99 -9.25
CA PHE A 132 -0.99 11.84 -8.49
C PHE A 132 -2.41 12.04 -7.98
N ASP A 133 -2.77 13.26 -7.57
CA ASP A 133 -4.11 13.60 -7.10
C ASP A 133 -5.15 13.42 -8.23
N ALA A 134 -4.82 13.93 -9.42
CA ALA A 134 -5.57 13.78 -10.66
C ALA A 134 -5.63 12.31 -11.13
N ALA A 135 -4.58 11.52 -10.88
CA ALA A 135 -4.59 10.08 -11.09
C ALA A 135 -5.44 9.31 -10.04
N GLY A 136 -6.00 10.02 -9.05
CA GLY A 136 -6.91 9.44 -8.05
C GLY A 136 -6.20 8.81 -6.86
N TYR A 137 -5.03 9.33 -6.45
CA TYR A 137 -4.26 8.83 -5.30
C TYR A 137 -4.19 9.83 -4.16
N THR A 138 -4.27 9.33 -2.93
CA THR A 138 -3.87 10.06 -1.74
C THR A 138 -2.41 9.74 -1.46
N VAL A 139 -1.55 10.75 -1.45
CA VAL A 139 -0.09 10.60 -1.30
C VAL A 139 0.36 11.02 0.09
N LYS A 140 1.15 10.17 0.73
CA LYS A 140 1.87 10.47 1.96
C LYS A 140 3.36 10.61 1.66
N ILE A 141 3.94 11.75 2.06
CA ILE A 141 5.38 12.00 1.98
C ILE A 141 6.02 11.62 3.31
N ILE A 142 6.97 10.70 3.29
CA ILE A 142 7.59 10.13 4.49
C ILE A 142 9.09 10.33 4.42
N LYS A 143 9.64 11.03 5.41
CA LYS A 143 11.08 11.26 5.55
C LYS A 143 11.64 10.25 6.54
N VAL A 144 12.66 9.52 6.13
CA VAL A 144 13.31 8.51 6.98
C VAL A 144 14.81 8.67 6.96
N ASN A 145 15.46 8.25 8.04
CA ASN A 145 16.87 7.93 8.04
C ASN A 145 17.02 6.42 8.21
N ALA A 146 17.70 5.74 7.30
CA ALA A 146 17.80 4.28 7.29
C ALA A 146 18.33 3.68 8.61
N LYS A 147 19.18 4.42 9.34
CA LYS A 147 19.66 4.00 10.67
C LYS A 147 18.54 3.78 11.68
N ASP A 148 17.45 4.54 11.55
CA ASP A 148 16.25 4.44 12.37
C ASP A 148 15.36 3.28 11.90
N PHE A 149 15.87 2.37 11.06
CA PHE A 149 15.16 1.20 10.52
C PHE A 149 16.08 -0.03 10.47
N GLY A 150 17.12 -0.04 11.31
CA GLY A 150 18.04 -1.17 11.48
C GLY A 150 19.00 -1.40 10.32
N VAL A 151 19.26 -0.38 9.51
CA VAL A 151 20.33 -0.33 8.49
C VAL A 151 21.53 0.40 9.12
N PRO A 152 22.77 -0.11 9.06
CA PRO A 152 23.92 0.50 9.72
C PRO A 152 24.47 1.73 8.95
N GLN A 153 23.60 2.66 8.56
CA GLN A 153 23.92 3.77 7.67
C GLN A 153 23.05 5.01 7.95
N ASN A 154 23.69 6.16 8.17
CA ASN A 154 23.04 7.46 8.08
C ASN A 154 22.69 7.75 6.62
N ARG A 155 21.50 7.34 6.17
CA ARG A 155 20.97 7.54 4.81
C ARG A 155 19.58 8.14 4.90
N LYS A 156 19.49 9.45 4.72
CA LYS A 156 18.21 10.16 4.72
C LYS A 156 17.56 10.11 3.34
N ARG A 157 16.29 9.72 3.28
CA ARG A 157 15.50 9.58 2.04
C ARG A 157 14.07 10.06 2.27
N VAL A 158 13.41 10.37 1.17
CA VAL A 158 11.97 10.63 1.14
C VAL A 158 11.28 9.55 0.31
N PHE A 159 10.10 9.15 0.77
CA PHE A 159 9.25 8.20 0.09
C PHE A 159 7.89 8.84 -0.14
N PHE A 160 7.42 8.80 -1.37
CA PHE A 160 6.05 9.13 -1.74
C PHE A 160 5.29 7.81 -1.79
N VAL A 161 4.41 7.59 -0.82
CA VAL A 161 3.57 6.40 -0.79
C VAL A 161 2.14 6.82 -1.08
N GLY A 162 1.62 6.37 -2.20
CA GLY A 162 0.27 6.70 -2.64
C GLY A 162 -0.65 5.49 -2.60
N PHE A 163 -1.88 5.68 -2.14
CA PHE A 163 -2.96 4.70 -2.25
C PHE A 163 -4.11 5.28 -3.05
N LYS A 164 -4.78 4.43 -3.83
CA LYS A 164 -5.95 4.86 -4.60
C LYS A 164 -7.03 5.41 -3.66
N LYS A 165 -7.56 6.61 -3.92
CA LYS A 165 -8.55 7.30 -3.07
C LYS A 165 -9.76 6.41 -2.76
N SER A 166 -10.19 5.58 -3.71
CA SER A 166 -11.31 4.64 -3.54
C SER A 166 -11.08 3.57 -2.47
N LEU A 167 -9.84 3.33 -2.04
CA LEU A 167 -9.50 2.42 -0.97
C LEU A 167 -9.65 3.04 0.43
N ASN A 168 -9.74 4.37 0.52
CA ASN A 168 -9.92 5.11 1.78
C ASN A 168 -8.88 4.70 2.85
N ILE A 169 -7.62 4.59 2.46
CA ILE A 169 -6.50 4.34 3.38
C ILE A 169 -5.90 5.67 3.81
N GLU A 170 -5.83 5.87 5.12
CA GLU A 170 -4.96 6.86 5.75
C GLU A 170 -3.65 6.17 6.12
N TYR A 171 -2.64 6.35 5.27
CA TYR A 171 -1.37 5.67 5.42
C TYR A 171 -0.44 6.41 6.38
N ASP A 172 0.20 5.65 7.28
CA ASP A 172 1.28 6.13 8.13
C ASP A 172 2.40 5.09 8.23
N PHE A 173 3.62 5.57 8.46
CA PHE A 173 4.82 4.76 8.60
C PHE A 173 5.59 5.21 9.85
N SER A 174 5.13 4.77 11.01
CA SER A 174 5.58 5.25 12.32
C SER A 174 6.45 4.28 13.11
N THR A 175 6.74 3.08 12.59
CA THR A 175 7.50 2.06 13.34
C THR A 175 9.01 2.22 13.21
N LYS A 176 9.63 2.85 14.21
CA LYS A 176 11.09 2.89 14.36
C LYS A 176 11.55 1.75 15.30
N PRO A 177 12.60 0.97 14.97
CA PRO A 177 13.23 0.08 15.93
C PRO A 177 13.86 0.90 17.07
N LYS A 178 13.92 0.29 18.24
CA LYS A 178 14.40 0.95 19.47
C LYS A 178 15.91 1.29 19.43
N ASN A 179 16.70 0.51 18.69
CA ASN A 179 18.16 0.61 18.72
C ASN A 179 18.79 0.84 17.34
N ILE A 180 19.77 1.74 17.29
CA ILE A 180 20.64 1.98 16.13
C ILE A 180 21.69 0.87 16.08
N ILE A 181 21.90 0.26 14.91
CA ILE A 181 22.84 -0.85 14.74
C ILE A 181 24.16 -0.34 14.14
N PRO A 182 25.32 -0.67 14.74
CA PRO A 182 26.63 -0.24 14.26
C PRO A 182 27.13 -1.05 13.04
N VAL A 183 28.17 -0.56 12.35
CA VAL A 183 28.75 -1.26 11.19
C VAL A 183 29.50 -2.54 11.56
N ILE A 184 30.03 -2.66 12.78
CA ILE A 184 30.73 -3.85 13.26
C ILE A 184 29.90 -5.13 13.11
N ASN A 185 28.58 -5.04 13.31
CA ASN A 185 27.65 -6.17 13.18
C ASN A 185 27.50 -6.67 11.73
N PHE A 186 28.03 -5.95 10.74
CA PHE A 186 27.82 -6.26 9.32
C PHE A 186 29.11 -6.58 8.56
N ILE A 187 30.25 -6.02 8.96
CA ILE A 187 31.48 -6.11 8.15
C ILE A 187 32.71 -6.62 8.93
N SER A 188 32.59 -6.92 10.22
CA SER A 188 33.74 -7.29 11.06
C SER A 188 34.40 -8.62 10.66
N ASP A 189 33.62 -9.56 10.11
CA ASP A 189 34.09 -10.84 9.57
C ASP A 189 34.84 -10.68 8.23
N LEU A 190 34.63 -9.57 7.50
CA LEU A 190 35.27 -9.29 6.21
C LEU A 190 36.60 -8.52 6.34
N LYS A 191 37.04 -8.19 7.56
CA LYS A 191 38.15 -7.24 7.77
C LYS A 191 39.52 -7.68 7.23
N ASN A 192 39.71 -8.98 6.94
CA ASN A 192 41.02 -9.59 6.68
C ASN A 192 41.24 -10.12 5.25
N ASN A 193 40.20 -10.23 4.40
CA ASN A 193 40.30 -10.87 3.09
C ASN A 193 39.92 -9.96 1.90
N ALA A 194 39.90 -8.64 2.13
CA ALA A 194 39.62 -7.64 1.09
C ALA A 194 40.70 -7.63 0.00
N LYS A 195 40.29 -7.76 -1.27
CA LYS A 195 41.22 -7.84 -2.41
C LYS A 195 41.40 -6.48 -3.10
N LYS A 196 42.65 -6.17 -3.48
CA LYS A 196 42.94 -5.05 -4.41
C LYS A 196 42.38 -5.39 -5.80
N PRO A 197 41.99 -4.38 -6.60
CA PRO A 197 41.42 -4.63 -7.92
C PRO A 197 42.50 -5.06 -8.91
N LYS A 198 42.07 -5.62 -10.05
CA LYS A 198 42.95 -5.89 -11.18
C LYS A 198 43.24 -4.58 -11.93
N GLY A 199 44.51 -4.23 -12.11
CA GLY A 199 44.94 -3.05 -12.90
C GLY A 199 44.17 -1.77 -12.54
N ASN A 200 43.65 -1.08 -13.55
CA ASN A 200 42.91 0.18 -13.44
C ASN A 200 41.48 0.03 -12.86
N ASN A 201 41.34 -0.54 -11.66
CA ASN A 201 40.06 -0.80 -11.00
C ASN A 201 39.12 -1.75 -11.77
N TYR A 202 39.66 -2.77 -12.43
CA TYR A 202 38.89 -3.88 -12.98
C TYR A 202 38.58 -4.93 -11.91
N THR A 203 37.46 -5.63 -12.07
CA THR A 203 37.05 -6.72 -11.17
C THR A 203 38.05 -7.89 -11.18
N ASN A 204 38.19 -8.53 -10.02
CA ASN A 204 38.82 -9.83 -9.87
C ASN A 204 37.90 -11.00 -10.25
N GLY A 205 36.59 -10.75 -10.47
CA GLY A 205 35.59 -11.77 -10.76
C GLY A 205 35.53 -12.84 -9.66
N LEU A 206 35.54 -14.10 -10.08
CA LEU A 206 35.49 -15.26 -9.18
C LEU A 206 36.74 -15.44 -8.29
N LYS A 207 37.79 -14.62 -8.48
CA LYS A 207 39.02 -14.69 -7.66
C LYS A 207 38.89 -14.00 -6.30
N CYS A 208 37.75 -13.41 -5.97
CA CYS A 208 37.45 -12.90 -4.64
C CYS A 208 36.97 -14.05 -3.74
N ALA A 209 37.57 -14.21 -2.55
CA ALA A 209 37.17 -15.25 -1.60
C ALA A 209 35.72 -15.12 -1.13
N VAL A 210 35.25 -13.88 -0.99
CA VAL A 210 33.84 -13.55 -0.80
C VAL A 210 33.38 -12.74 -2.03
N PRO A 211 32.22 -13.04 -2.64
CA PRO A 211 31.81 -12.37 -3.87
C PRO A 211 31.82 -10.86 -3.76
N ASN A 212 32.42 -10.18 -4.74
CA ASN A 212 32.56 -8.71 -4.81
C ASN A 212 33.35 -8.08 -3.63
N HIS A 213 34.10 -8.86 -2.85
CA HIS A 213 34.90 -8.35 -1.74
C HIS A 213 36.25 -7.78 -2.20
N GLU A 214 36.15 -6.74 -3.01
CA GLU A 214 37.27 -5.98 -3.58
C GLU A 214 36.98 -4.47 -3.50
N TYR A 215 38.02 -3.65 -3.46
CA TYR A 215 37.89 -2.20 -3.21
C TYR A 215 38.57 -1.32 -4.25
N TRP A 216 38.03 -0.12 -4.47
CA TRP A 216 38.59 0.86 -5.40
C TRP A 216 39.90 1.45 -4.87
N VAL A 217 40.90 1.58 -5.76
CA VAL A 217 42.20 2.20 -5.50
C VAL A 217 42.40 3.44 -6.36
N GLY A 218 43.06 4.45 -5.79
CA GLY A 218 43.36 5.70 -6.49
C GLY A 218 43.34 6.91 -5.55
N THR A 219 43.57 8.08 -6.14
CA THR A 219 43.75 9.35 -5.41
C THR A 219 42.49 9.82 -4.68
N PHE A 220 42.68 10.72 -3.72
CA PHE A 220 41.61 11.38 -2.97
C PHE A 220 41.48 12.84 -3.42
N SER A 221 40.26 13.37 -3.53
CA SER A 221 40.07 14.81 -3.78
C SER A 221 40.32 15.64 -2.54
N TYR A 222 40.63 16.93 -2.71
CA TYR A 222 40.72 17.89 -1.62
C TYR A 222 39.47 17.89 -0.72
N ILE A 223 38.25 17.86 -1.27
CA ILE A 223 36.98 17.76 -0.50
C ILE A 223 36.87 16.44 0.27
N PHE A 224 37.46 15.37 -0.24
CA PHE A 224 37.47 14.11 0.49
C PHE A 224 38.38 14.23 1.71
N MET A 225 39.59 14.75 1.49
CA MET A 225 40.64 14.97 2.50
C MET A 225 40.35 16.14 3.45
N SER A 226 39.24 16.87 3.29
CA SER A 226 38.90 17.97 4.21
C SER A 226 38.19 17.52 5.48
N ARG A 227 37.77 16.25 5.57
CA ARG A 227 37.01 15.69 6.69
C ARG A 227 37.53 14.30 7.04
N ASN A 228 37.30 13.84 8.27
CA ASN A 228 37.53 12.43 8.59
C ASN A 228 36.59 11.55 7.74
N ARG A 229 37.17 10.57 7.04
CA ARG A 229 36.44 9.62 6.19
C ARG A 229 36.51 8.19 6.70
N VAL A 230 37.24 7.94 7.78
CA VAL A 230 37.32 6.63 8.44
C VAL A 230 36.04 6.40 9.23
N LEU A 231 35.39 5.26 8.97
CA LEU A 231 34.26 4.81 9.76
C LEU A 231 34.71 4.41 11.17
N ASP A 232 33.78 4.49 12.10
CA ASP A 232 33.92 3.97 13.46
C ASP A 232 33.15 2.65 13.55
N TRP A 233 33.76 1.61 14.14
CA TRP A 233 33.17 0.28 14.26
C TRP A 233 31.80 0.33 14.95
N ASP A 234 31.68 1.17 15.98
CA ASP A 234 30.52 1.22 16.88
C ASP A 234 29.49 2.28 16.45
N LYS A 235 29.65 2.86 15.25
CA LYS A 235 28.72 3.84 14.69
C LYS A 235 28.16 3.40 13.35
N PRO A 236 27.00 3.92 12.93
CA PRO A 236 26.51 3.73 11.57
C PRO A 236 27.43 4.41 10.55
N SER A 237 27.53 3.82 9.36
CA SER A 237 28.23 4.40 8.22
C SER A 237 27.64 5.76 7.83
N PHE A 238 28.43 6.60 7.16
CA PHE A 238 27.91 7.70 6.35
C PHE A 238 27.06 7.17 5.18
N THR A 239 26.33 8.06 4.50
CA THR A 239 25.64 7.69 3.25
C THR A 239 26.65 7.17 2.24
N LEU A 240 26.44 5.94 1.77
CA LEU A 240 27.24 5.35 0.70
C LEU A 240 26.83 6.00 -0.63
N GLN A 241 27.79 6.71 -1.23
CA GLN A 241 27.62 7.37 -2.52
C GLN A 241 27.84 6.38 -3.67
N ALA A 242 27.27 6.68 -4.83
CA ALA A 242 27.45 5.92 -6.06
C ALA A 242 28.81 6.19 -6.74
N SER A 243 29.91 6.06 -5.98
CA SER A 243 31.27 6.31 -6.44
C SER A 243 32.30 5.56 -5.60
N GLY A 244 33.17 4.78 -6.27
CA GLY A 244 34.33 4.17 -5.62
C GLY A 244 35.27 5.23 -5.06
N ARG A 245 35.54 6.32 -5.79
CA ARG A 245 36.47 7.37 -5.36
C ARG A 245 36.07 8.06 -4.06
N GLN A 246 34.77 8.26 -3.84
CA GLN A 246 34.22 8.94 -2.65
C GLN A 246 33.76 7.98 -1.53
N THR A 247 34.01 6.68 -1.70
CA THR A 247 33.65 5.67 -0.70
C THR A 247 34.39 5.91 0.63
N PRO A 248 33.72 5.76 1.79
CA PRO A 248 34.36 5.87 3.10
C PRO A 248 35.54 4.93 3.29
N LEU A 249 36.41 5.28 4.23
CA LEU A 249 37.56 4.46 4.63
C LEU A 249 37.15 3.44 5.69
N HIS A 250 37.76 2.26 5.62
CA HIS A 250 37.47 1.12 6.48
C HIS A 250 37.83 1.41 7.95
N PRO A 251 37.02 0.96 8.94
CA PRO A 251 37.24 1.21 10.37
C PRO A 251 38.47 0.53 11.00
N LYS A 252 39.29 -0.16 10.19
CA LYS A 252 40.56 -0.76 10.65
C LYS A 252 41.68 0.28 10.77
N ALA A 253 41.58 1.38 10.03
CA ALA A 253 42.49 2.51 10.17
C ALA A 253 42.11 3.36 11.39
N PRO A 254 43.07 4.03 12.05
CA PRO A 254 42.72 5.07 13.02
C PRO A 254 42.03 6.25 12.31
N PRO A 255 41.27 7.10 13.03
CA PRO A 255 40.72 8.34 12.48
C PRO A 255 41.79 9.19 11.79
N MET A 256 41.38 9.98 10.79
CA MET A 256 42.28 10.95 10.16
C MET A 256 42.65 12.09 11.13
N GLU A 257 43.84 12.63 10.98
CA GLU A 257 44.38 13.69 11.83
C GLU A 257 44.08 15.06 11.23
N VAL A 258 43.66 16.01 12.07
CA VAL A 258 43.40 17.40 11.65
C VAL A 258 44.74 18.10 11.47
N VAL A 259 45.00 18.62 10.27
CA VAL A 259 46.16 19.49 10.01
C VAL A 259 45.77 20.94 10.25
N LYS A 260 44.66 21.36 9.64
CA LYS A 260 44.03 22.67 9.84
C LYS A 260 42.55 22.60 9.45
N LYS A 261 41.82 23.70 9.57
CA LYS A 261 40.44 23.79 9.11
C LYS A 261 40.33 23.28 7.66
N ASP A 262 39.40 22.36 7.43
CA ASP A 262 39.14 21.74 6.13
C ASP A 262 40.33 20.98 5.50
N VAL A 263 41.32 20.56 6.30
CA VAL A 263 42.45 19.74 5.83
C VAL A 263 42.79 18.66 6.86
N MET A 264 42.71 17.40 6.42
CA MET A 264 43.03 16.22 7.21
C MET A 264 44.13 15.40 6.52
N THR A 265 44.88 14.64 7.30
CA THR A 265 45.90 13.71 6.80
C THR A 265 45.69 12.30 7.38
N PHE A 266 46.28 11.29 6.75
CA PHE A 266 46.37 9.96 7.34
C PHE A 266 47.42 9.95 8.45
N ASN A 267 47.19 9.13 9.47
CA ASN A 267 48.18 8.86 10.50
C ASN A 267 49.38 8.14 9.85
N LYS A 268 50.54 8.80 9.86
CA LYS A 268 51.77 8.34 9.19
C LYS A 268 52.20 6.93 9.61
N LYS A 269 51.99 6.56 10.88
CA LYS A 269 52.37 5.23 11.42
C LYS A 269 51.46 4.10 10.92
N HIS A 270 50.32 4.43 10.32
CA HIS A 270 49.26 3.49 9.97
C HIS A 270 48.74 3.63 8.53
N GLU A 271 49.49 4.29 7.64
CA GLU A 271 49.06 4.55 6.26
C GLU A 271 48.61 3.28 5.51
N ASN A 272 49.29 2.15 5.77
CA ASN A 272 48.95 0.85 5.20
C ASN A 272 47.57 0.29 5.63
N LYS A 273 46.96 0.82 6.70
CA LYS A 273 45.63 0.43 7.16
C LYS A 273 44.51 1.20 6.44
N TYR A 274 44.80 2.34 5.81
CA TYR A 274 43.81 3.16 5.13
C TYR A 274 43.46 2.56 3.76
N ARG A 275 42.27 1.97 3.68
CA ARG A 275 41.64 1.58 2.42
C ARG A 275 40.19 2.01 2.40
N ARG A 276 39.62 2.12 1.19
CA ARG A 276 38.17 2.27 1.03
C ARG A 276 37.46 0.97 1.42
N LEU A 277 36.18 1.08 1.73
CA LEU A 277 35.31 -0.09 1.83
C LEU A 277 35.26 -0.83 0.48
N THR A 278 35.16 -2.15 0.54
CA THR A 278 34.90 -3.01 -0.62
C THR A 278 33.44 -2.89 -1.05
N ILE A 279 33.14 -3.36 -2.26
CA ILE A 279 31.76 -3.39 -2.78
C ILE A 279 30.88 -4.31 -1.92
N ARG A 280 31.38 -5.47 -1.47
CA ARG A 280 30.66 -6.37 -0.55
C ARG A 280 30.39 -5.73 0.82
N GLU A 281 31.36 -5.02 1.41
CA GLU A 281 31.14 -4.30 2.68
C GLU A 281 30.07 -3.22 2.51
N CYS A 282 30.13 -2.46 1.41
CA CYS A 282 29.09 -1.49 1.05
C CYS A 282 27.72 -2.15 0.87
N ALA A 283 27.66 -3.33 0.22
CA ALA A 283 26.42 -4.07 0.01
C ALA A 283 25.80 -4.53 1.33
N ARG A 284 26.60 -5.06 2.27
CA ARG A 284 26.12 -5.42 3.61
C ARG A 284 25.65 -4.21 4.42
N ILE A 285 26.32 -3.06 4.32
CA ILE A 285 25.82 -1.81 4.92
C ILE A 285 24.50 -1.35 4.29
N GLN A 286 24.28 -1.61 3.00
CA GLN A 286 22.98 -1.45 2.32
C GLN A 286 22.02 -2.61 2.57
N THR A 287 22.37 -3.55 3.47
CA THR A 287 21.58 -4.72 3.88
C THR A 287 21.25 -5.71 2.76
N PHE A 288 22.04 -5.72 1.68
CA PHE A 288 22.00 -6.82 0.71
C PHE A 288 22.52 -8.11 1.37
N PRO A 289 21.87 -9.26 1.09
CA PRO A 289 22.38 -10.55 1.51
C PRO A 289 23.61 -10.95 0.68
N ASP A 290 24.42 -11.88 1.18
CA ASP A 290 25.68 -12.27 0.55
C ASP A 290 25.50 -13.06 -0.75
N ASP A 291 24.37 -13.75 -0.89
CA ASP A 291 23.94 -14.44 -2.11
C ASP A 291 23.47 -13.47 -3.22
N PHE A 292 23.28 -12.18 -2.90
CA PHE A 292 23.07 -11.16 -3.92
C PHE A 292 24.40 -10.78 -4.56
N ILE A 293 24.60 -11.19 -5.82
CA ILE A 293 25.86 -11.01 -6.54
C ILE A 293 25.77 -9.82 -7.49
N PHE A 294 26.80 -8.98 -7.48
CA PHE A 294 26.92 -7.82 -8.36
C PHE A 294 27.83 -8.15 -9.54
N TYR A 295 27.40 -7.82 -10.75
CA TYR A 295 28.11 -8.08 -11.99
C TYR A 295 28.54 -6.75 -12.60
N TYR A 296 29.85 -6.58 -12.79
CA TYR A 296 30.47 -5.36 -13.31
C TYR A 296 31.86 -5.66 -13.86
N LYS A 297 32.30 -4.89 -14.86
CA LYS A 297 33.68 -4.94 -15.37
C LYS A 297 34.61 -4.03 -14.55
N TYR A 298 34.13 -2.84 -14.21
CA TYR A 298 34.85 -1.82 -13.44
C TYR A 298 34.25 -1.69 -12.04
N LEU A 299 35.10 -1.64 -11.02
CA LEU A 299 34.64 -1.56 -9.63
C LEU A 299 33.70 -0.36 -9.40
N ASN A 300 33.94 0.77 -10.06
CA ASN A 300 33.10 1.96 -9.89
C ASN A 300 31.64 1.73 -10.28
N ASP A 301 31.36 0.83 -11.24
CA ASP A 301 29.99 0.46 -11.58
C ASP A 301 29.36 -0.37 -10.45
N GLY A 302 30.11 -1.28 -9.82
CA GLY A 302 29.67 -1.96 -8.58
C GLY A 302 29.31 -1.00 -7.44
N TYR A 303 30.12 0.03 -7.21
CA TYR A 303 29.78 1.09 -6.24
C TYR A 303 28.53 1.88 -6.64
N LYS A 304 28.30 2.12 -7.94
CA LYS A 304 27.07 2.77 -8.41
C LYS A 304 25.84 1.92 -8.17
N LEU A 305 25.89 0.62 -8.48
CA LEU A 305 24.81 -0.33 -8.23
C LEU A 305 24.40 -0.29 -6.74
N VAL A 306 25.37 -0.41 -5.84
CA VAL A 306 25.12 -0.43 -4.39
C VAL A 306 24.70 0.95 -3.86
N GLY A 307 25.39 2.02 -4.27
CA GLY A 307 25.18 3.38 -3.75
C GLY A 307 23.84 4.00 -4.14
N ASN A 308 23.36 3.71 -5.36
CA ASN A 308 22.06 4.18 -5.84
C ASN A 308 20.89 3.39 -5.24
N ALA A 309 21.10 2.15 -4.83
CA ALA A 309 20.04 1.31 -4.29
C ALA A 309 19.39 1.86 -3.00
N VAL A 310 18.12 1.53 -2.82
CA VAL A 310 17.44 1.61 -1.52
C VAL A 310 17.92 0.45 -0.64
N PRO A 311 18.26 0.68 0.65
CA PRO A 311 18.62 -0.41 1.54
C PRO A 311 17.51 -1.47 1.61
N VAL A 312 17.87 -2.73 1.40
CA VAL A 312 16.93 -3.85 1.27
C VAL A 312 16.02 -4.00 2.51
N LYS A 313 16.57 -3.84 3.71
CA LYS A 313 15.81 -3.92 4.96
C LYS A 313 14.78 -2.79 5.07
N LEU A 314 15.15 -1.56 4.69
CA LEU A 314 14.23 -0.43 4.68
C LEU A 314 13.10 -0.66 3.67
N ALA A 315 13.45 -1.11 2.46
CA ALA A 315 12.47 -1.48 1.44
C ALA A 315 11.51 -2.58 1.93
N ASN A 316 12.01 -3.60 2.64
CA ASN A 316 11.20 -4.66 3.21
C ASN A 316 10.21 -4.16 4.26
N LEU A 317 10.60 -3.20 5.10
CA LEU A 317 9.72 -2.62 6.13
C LEU A 317 8.57 -1.83 5.49
N PHE A 318 8.86 -0.99 4.48
CA PHE A 318 7.80 -0.33 3.70
C PHE A 318 6.87 -1.35 3.04
N ALA A 319 7.43 -2.38 2.40
CA ALA A 319 6.63 -3.41 1.75
C ALA A 319 5.71 -4.15 2.73
N LYS A 320 6.21 -4.53 3.91
CA LYS A 320 5.39 -5.19 4.95
C LYS A 320 4.26 -4.28 5.44
N ASN A 321 4.55 -3.03 5.72
CA ASN A 321 3.56 -2.08 6.21
C ASN A 321 2.49 -1.78 5.15
N ILE A 322 2.87 -1.53 3.89
CA ILE A 322 1.91 -1.38 2.77
C ILE A 322 1.02 -2.62 2.65
N LYS A 323 1.60 -3.82 2.75
CA LYS A 323 0.85 -5.09 2.67
C LYS A 323 -0.19 -5.19 3.78
N GLU A 324 0.16 -4.81 5.00
CA GLU A 324 -0.74 -4.79 6.15
C GLU A 324 -1.97 -3.90 5.91
N TYR A 325 -1.76 -2.65 5.46
CA TYR A 325 -2.86 -1.75 5.09
C TYR A 325 -3.76 -2.36 4.00
N LEU A 326 -3.17 -2.95 2.96
CA LEU A 326 -3.93 -3.58 1.87
C LEU A 326 -4.71 -4.84 2.29
N LEU A 327 -4.21 -5.59 3.27
CA LEU A 327 -4.90 -6.74 3.84
C LEU A 327 -6.04 -6.30 4.77
N ASN A 328 -5.81 -5.27 5.60
CA ASN A 328 -6.81 -4.76 6.54
C ASN A 328 -8.04 -4.13 5.83
N ILE A 329 -7.89 -3.57 4.62
CA ILE A 329 -9.04 -3.16 3.78
C ILE A 329 -9.94 -4.34 3.46
N LYS A 330 -9.37 -5.53 3.19
CA LYS A 330 -10.16 -6.70 2.81
C LYS A 330 -11.07 -7.17 3.94
N GLU A 331 -10.79 -6.79 5.18
CA GLU A 331 -11.57 -7.18 6.35
C GLU A 331 -12.69 -6.19 6.71
N ASN A 332 -12.52 -4.87 6.47
CA ASN A 332 -13.25 -3.90 7.30
C ASN A 332 -14.38 -3.02 6.68
N SER A 333 -14.67 -2.99 5.37
CA SER A 333 -15.94 -2.36 4.94
C SER A 333 -16.40 -2.68 3.51
N ILE A 334 -17.71 -2.87 3.36
CA ILE A 334 -18.45 -2.76 2.09
C ILE A 334 -19.30 -1.49 2.17
N ILE A 335 -19.27 -0.66 1.13
CA ILE A 335 -20.28 0.39 0.93
C ILE A 335 -21.55 -0.29 0.46
N THR A 336 -22.62 -0.21 1.25
CA THR A 336 -23.91 -0.79 0.86
C THR A 336 -24.54 0.00 -0.28
N LYS A 337 -25.50 -0.59 -1.02
CA LYS A 337 -26.34 0.12 -2.01
C LYS A 337 -27.11 1.33 -1.46
N TYR A 338 -27.04 1.54 -0.15
CA TYR A 338 -27.73 2.59 0.59
C TYR A 338 -26.75 3.70 1.05
N GLY A 339 -25.51 3.70 0.59
CA GLY A 339 -24.54 4.78 0.78
C GLY A 339 -23.77 4.76 2.10
N PHE A 340 -24.04 3.83 3.00
CA PHE A 340 -23.30 3.70 4.27
C PHE A 340 -22.41 2.45 4.34
N LYS A 341 -21.31 2.54 5.10
CA LYS A 341 -20.34 1.46 5.31
C LYS A 341 -20.90 0.38 6.25
N THR A 342 -20.67 -0.90 5.93
CA THR A 342 -21.01 -2.04 6.80
C THR A 342 -19.94 -3.13 6.72
N SER A 343 -19.83 -4.00 7.73
CA SER A 343 -18.88 -5.11 7.71
C SER A 343 -19.36 -6.23 6.76
N LYS A 344 -18.42 -7.00 6.19
CA LYS A 344 -18.73 -8.16 5.33
C LYS A 344 -19.65 -9.16 6.02
N THR A 345 -19.40 -9.45 7.29
CA THR A 345 -20.21 -10.35 8.12
C THR A 345 -21.64 -9.84 8.25
N ARG A 346 -21.82 -8.55 8.53
CA ARG A 346 -23.15 -7.93 8.67
C ARG A 346 -23.90 -7.88 7.34
N SER A 347 -23.21 -7.64 6.24
CA SER A 347 -23.78 -7.71 4.89
C SER A 347 -24.27 -9.12 4.54
N LYS A 348 -23.47 -10.16 4.84
CA LYS A 348 -23.84 -11.57 4.63
C LYS A 348 -24.98 -12.03 5.55
N LEU A 349 -25.08 -11.50 6.76
CA LEU A 349 -26.23 -11.71 7.64
C LEU A 349 -27.49 -11.05 7.06
N MET A 350 -27.40 -9.80 6.62
CA MET A 350 -28.51 -9.07 6.02
C MET A 350 -29.03 -9.69 4.72
N SER A 351 -28.15 -10.30 3.90
CA SER A 351 -28.58 -10.98 2.67
C SER A 351 -29.39 -12.25 2.90
N LYS A 352 -29.31 -12.83 4.11
CA LYS A 352 -30.12 -14.00 4.50
C LYS A 352 -31.52 -13.62 4.99
N ILE A 353 -31.77 -12.35 5.31
CA ILE A 353 -33.08 -11.88 5.78
C ILE A 353 -34.01 -11.81 4.57
N LYS A 354 -34.98 -12.72 4.51
CA LYS A 354 -36.00 -12.73 3.45
C LYS A 354 -36.99 -11.59 3.66
N SER A 355 -37.39 -10.94 2.56
CA SER A 355 -38.40 -9.87 2.56
C SER A 355 -39.83 -10.37 2.31
N LYS A 356 -40.00 -11.67 2.08
CA LYS A 356 -41.25 -12.38 1.83
C LYS A 356 -41.06 -13.85 2.17
N ASP A 357 -42.15 -14.57 2.36
CA ASP A 357 -42.13 -15.99 2.70
C ASP A 357 -41.32 -16.22 3.99
N THR A 358 -41.51 -15.30 4.95
CA THR A 358 -40.94 -15.44 6.29
C THR A 358 -41.60 -16.61 7.02
N ARG A 359 -40.96 -17.13 8.07
CA ARG A 359 -41.49 -18.25 8.85
C ARG A 359 -42.90 -17.96 9.40
N PRO A 360 -43.18 -16.79 10.02
CA PRO A 360 -44.52 -16.46 10.51
C PRO A 360 -45.55 -16.38 9.39
N GLU A 361 -45.22 -15.80 8.23
CA GLU A 361 -46.09 -15.80 7.05
C GLU A 361 -46.47 -17.23 6.63
N ILE A 362 -45.48 -18.12 6.51
CA ILE A 362 -45.69 -19.52 6.09
C ILE A 362 -46.54 -20.28 7.10
N ILE A 363 -46.29 -20.10 8.41
CA ILE A 363 -47.05 -20.76 9.47
C ILE A 363 -48.52 -20.32 9.42
N LEU A 364 -48.77 -19.02 9.34
CA LEU A 364 -50.13 -18.48 9.27
C LEU A 364 -50.86 -18.97 8.01
N ARG A 365 -50.18 -18.92 6.86
CA ARG A 365 -50.68 -19.41 5.57
C ARG A 365 -51.08 -20.89 5.62
N LYS A 366 -50.22 -21.75 6.17
CA LYS A 366 -50.50 -23.18 6.32
C LYS A 366 -51.69 -23.44 7.24
N ALA A 367 -51.76 -22.72 8.36
CA ALA A 367 -52.84 -22.90 9.32
C ALA A 367 -54.22 -22.47 8.75
N ILE A 368 -54.27 -21.35 8.04
CA ILE A 368 -55.49 -20.90 7.33
C ILE A 368 -55.92 -21.93 6.28
N TRP A 369 -54.96 -22.46 5.52
CA TRP A 369 -55.23 -23.46 4.48
C TRP A 369 -55.82 -24.76 5.06
N ASN A 370 -55.31 -25.20 6.20
CA ASN A 370 -55.79 -26.39 6.91
C ASN A 370 -57.20 -26.20 7.50
N LEU A 371 -57.60 -24.96 7.80
CA LEU A 371 -58.97 -24.62 8.20
C LEU A 371 -59.96 -24.55 7.02
N GLY A 372 -59.52 -24.86 5.79
CA GLY A 372 -60.36 -24.88 4.60
C GLY A 372 -60.48 -23.53 3.88
N TYR A 373 -59.92 -22.46 4.43
CA TYR A 373 -59.97 -21.14 3.80
C TYR A 373 -58.89 -21.01 2.71
N ARG A 374 -59.32 -20.61 1.50
CA ARG A 374 -58.43 -20.36 0.36
C ARG A 374 -58.18 -18.86 0.21
N TYR A 375 -56.96 -18.51 -0.18
CA TYR A 375 -56.50 -17.12 -0.27
C TYR A 375 -55.56 -16.91 -1.45
N SER A 376 -55.40 -15.65 -1.86
CA SER A 376 -54.41 -15.23 -2.84
C SER A 376 -53.18 -14.62 -2.16
N LEU A 377 -52.01 -14.92 -2.73
CA LEU A 377 -50.75 -14.23 -2.45
C LEU A 377 -50.43 -13.15 -3.51
N LYS A 378 -51.10 -13.21 -4.67
CA LYS A 378 -50.97 -12.21 -5.72
C LYS A 378 -51.90 -11.04 -5.41
N ASN A 379 -51.33 -9.86 -5.24
CA ASN A 379 -51.99 -8.68 -4.70
C ASN A 379 -51.68 -7.40 -5.50
N THR A 380 -51.40 -7.53 -6.80
CA THR A 380 -51.05 -6.39 -7.68
C THR A 380 -52.16 -5.35 -7.82
N PHE A 381 -53.40 -5.67 -7.41
CA PHE A 381 -54.58 -4.82 -7.56
C PHE A 381 -54.93 -4.01 -6.31
N ILE A 382 -54.20 -4.17 -5.19
CA ILE A 382 -54.44 -3.40 -3.95
C ILE A 382 -53.15 -2.86 -3.34
N THR A 383 -53.24 -1.72 -2.66
CA THR A 383 -52.07 -1.06 -2.08
C THR A 383 -51.48 -1.85 -0.91
N GLY A 384 -50.17 -1.69 -0.70
CA GLY A 384 -49.48 -2.18 0.50
C GLY A 384 -48.92 -3.60 0.45
N LYS A 385 -49.27 -4.40 -0.55
CA LYS A 385 -48.81 -5.80 -0.70
C LYS A 385 -49.10 -6.69 0.53
N PRO A 386 -50.38 -6.97 0.86
CA PRO A 386 -50.74 -7.86 1.96
C PRO A 386 -50.19 -9.28 1.76
N ASP A 387 -49.78 -9.94 2.84
CA ASP A 387 -49.24 -11.30 2.83
C ASP A 387 -50.30 -12.36 2.47
N ILE A 388 -51.57 -12.07 2.75
CA ILE A 388 -52.72 -12.93 2.46
C ILE A 388 -53.91 -12.06 2.08
N VAL A 389 -54.63 -12.43 1.02
CA VAL A 389 -55.80 -11.70 0.51
C VAL A 389 -56.99 -12.64 0.31
N PHE A 390 -58.14 -12.29 0.88
CA PHE A 390 -59.43 -12.92 0.61
C PHE A 390 -60.27 -11.97 -0.24
N LYS A 391 -60.25 -12.16 -1.56
CA LYS A 391 -60.78 -11.19 -2.53
C LYS A 391 -62.29 -10.99 -2.39
N GLU A 392 -63.05 -12.08 -2.28
CA GLU A 392 -64.51 -12.05 -2.17
C GLU A 392 -64.99 -11.34 -0.90
N LYS A 393 -64.29 -11.59 0.22
CA LYS A 393 -64.60 -11.00 1.53
C LYS A 393 -63.93 -9.63 1.75
N LYS A 394 -63.17 -9.12 0.78
CA LYS A 394 -62.34 -7.90 0.89
C LYS A 394 -61.49 -7.83 2.17
N VAL A 395 -60.82 -8.93 2.52
CA VAL A 395 -59.92 -8.98 3.69
C VAL A 395 -58.46 -8.99 3.24
N ALA A 396 -57.66 -8.09 3.81
CA ALA A 396 -56.22 -7.98 3.58
C ALA A 396 -55.47 -8.22 4.90
N VAL A 397 -54.62 -9.25 4.94
CA VAL A 397 -53.82 -9.60 6.11
C VAL A 397 -52.35 -9.28 5.89
N PHE A 398 -51.75 -8.61 6.86
CA PHE A 398 -50.33 -8.25 6.91
C PHE A 398 -49.65 -8.93 8.10
N VAL A 399 -48.45 -9.45 7.87
CA VAL A 399 -47.57 -10.05 8.86
C VAL A 399 -46.36 -9.13 9.01
N ASP A 400 -46.37 -8.34 10.09
CA ASP A 400 -45.38 -7.31 10.32
C ASP A 400 -44.22 -7.84 11.17
N GLY A 401 -43.02 -7.84 10.59
CA GLY A 401 -41.79 -8.05 11.36
C GLY A 401 -41.53 -6.90 12.33
N GLU A 402 -41.21 -7.22 13.59
CA GLU A 402 -41.12 -6.24 14.69
C GLU A 402 -40.14 -5.09 14.41
N PHE A 403 -38.97 -5.40 13.84
CA PHE A 403 -37.95 -4.39 13.56
C PHE A 403 -38.32 -3.54 12.34
N TRP A 404 -38.72 -4.18 11.24
CA TRP A 404 -38.95 -3.54 9.95
C TRP A 404 -40.18 -2.62 9.92
N HIS A 405 -41.21 -2.96 10.69
CA HIS A 405 -42.45 -2.21 10.77
C HIS A 405 -42.58 -1.38 12.06
N GLY A 406 -41.54 -1.36 12.90
CA GLY A 406 -41.43 -0.43 14.03
C GLY A 406 -42.28 -0.78 15.26
N TYR A 407 -42.35 -2.06 15.63
CA TYR A 407 -43.00 -2.47 16.88
C TYR A 407 -42.35 -1.77 18.08
N ASN A 408 -43.15 -1.04 18.87
CA ASN A 408 -42.69 -0.23 20.00
C ASN A 408 -41.53 0.73 19.63
N TRP A 409 -41.67 1.40 18.48
CA TRP A 409 -40.59 2.22 17.90
C TRP A 409 -40.04 3.31 18.84
N LYS A 410 -40.89 3.96 19.63
CA LYS A 410 -40.46 5.02 20.58
C LYS A 410 -39.36 4.52 21.53
N ALA A 411 -39.50 3.31 22.06
CA ALA A 411 -38.51 2.71 22.96
C ALA A 411 -37.34 2.05 22.20
N LYS A 412 -37.58 1.47 21.01
CA LYS A 412 -36.54 0.77 20.24
C LYS A 412 -35.61 1.72 19.46
N LYS A 413 -36.06 2.93 19.09
CA LYS A 413 -35.29 3.93 18.33
C LYS A 413 -33.98 4.31 19.03
N SER A 414 -34.00 4.46 20.36
CA SER A 414 -32.82 4.80 21.16
C SER A 414 -31.76 3.68 21.21
N ARG A 415 -32.13 2.44 20.91
CA ARG A 415 -31.24 1.26 20.96
C ARG A 415 -30.38 1.10 19.69
N ILE A 416 -30.64 1.88 18.64
CA ILE A 416 -29.89 1.80 17.37
C ILE A 416 -28.54 2.52 17.50
N LYS A 417 -27.45 1.75 17.51
CA LYS A 417 -26.08 2.27 17.68
C LYS A 417 -25.35 2.61 16.37
N SER A 418 -25.76 2.03 15.24
CA SER A 418 -25.01 2.12 13.97
C SER A 418 -25.92 2.56 12.82
N ASN A 419 -25.43 3.44 11.95
CA ASN A 419 -26.19 4.02 10.81
C ASN A 419 -27.55 4.57 11.24
N LYS A 420 -27.57 5.26 12.40
CA LYS A 420 -28.78 5.65 13.13
C LYS A 420 -29.73 6.46 12.27
N ASP A 421 -29.23 7.44 11.54
CA ASP A 421 -30.07 8.35 10.74
C ASP A 421 -30.75 7.62 9.59
N TYR A 422 -30.00 6.77 8.87
CA TYR A 422 -30.56 5.94 7.81
C TYR A 422 -31.66 5.01 8.34
N TRP A 423 -31.38 4.25 9.40
CA TRP A 423 -32.34 3.31 9.95
C TRP A 423 -33.56 4.02 10.51
N THR A 424 -33.36 5.14 11.20
CA THR A 424 -34.45 5.95 11.74
C THR A 424 -35.37 6.41 10.61
N ASN A 425 -34.82 7.06 9.59
CA ASN A 425 -35.59 7.57 8.46
C ASN A 425 -36.30 6.43 7.70
N LYS A 426 -35.66 5.28 7.52
CA LYS A 426 -36.24 4.13 6.81
C LYS A 426 -37.44 3.52 7.55
N ILE A 427 -37.31 3.31 8.86
CA ILE A 427 -38.38 2.71 9.67
C ILE A 427 -39.54 3.70 9.80
N GLU A 428 -39.27 4.99 10.02
CA GLU A 428 -40.33 6.01 10.12
C GLU A 428 -41.11 6.16 8.81
N LYS A 429 -40.42 6.15 7.66
CA LYS A 429 -41.08 6.10 6.34
C LYS A 429 -41.94 4.84 6.17
N THR A 430 -41.48 3.70 6.68
CA THR A 430 -42.24 2.44 6.62
C THR A 430 -43.51 2.52 7.48
N ILE A 431 -43.42 3.00 8.72
CA ILE A 431 -44.57 3.23 9.60
C ILE A 431 -45.59 4.17 8.95
N GLN A 432 -45.14 5.28 8.37
CA GLN A 432 -46.00 6.24 7.68
C GLN A 432 -46.69 5.61 6.46
N ARG A 433 -45.94 4.86 5.65
CA ARG A 433 -46.46 4.14 4.49
C ARG A 433 -47.51 3.12 4.90
N ASP A 434 -47.27 2.35 5.95
CA ASP A 434 -48.19 1.31 6.42
C ASP A 434 -49.50 1.91 6.96
N LYS A 435 -49.43 3.03 7.69
CA LYS A 435 -50.61 3.81 8.08
C LYS A 435 -51.39 4.31 6.86
N LYS A 436 -50.69 4.89 5.88
CA LYS A 436 -51.31 5.37 4.63
C LYS A 436 -52.01 4.22 3.87
N ASN A 437 -51.35 3.07 3.74
CA ASN A 437 -51.92 1.90 3.08
C ASN A 437 -53.16 1.38 3.80
N THR A 438 -53.12 1.32 5.13
CA THR A 438 -54.27 0.90 5.95
C THR A 438 -55.47 1.82 5.69
N VAL A 439 -55.26 3.14 5.72
CA VAL A 439 -56.33 4.13 5.45
C VAL A 439 -56.90 3.97 4.03
N ILE A 440 -56.04 3.80 3.02
CA ILE A 440 -56.49 3.64 1.62
C ILE A 440 -57.32 2.37 1.46
N LEU A 441 -56.86 1.26 2.04
CA LEU A 441 -57.58 -0.02 1.98
C LEU A 441 -58.94 0.09 2.66
N SER A 442 -58.98 0.64 3.88
CA SER A 442 -60.24 0.82 4.62
C SER A 442 -61.22 1.74 3.88
N LYS A 443 -60.76 2.86 3.30
CA LYS A 443 -61.60 3.71 2.44
C LYS A 443 -62.11 3.01 1.19
N SER A 444 -61.38 2.01 0.70
CA SER A 444 -61.76 1.19 -0.45
C SER A 444 -62.66 -0.01 -0.06
N GLY A 445 -63.13 -0.06 1.19
CA GLY A 445 -64.01 -1.11 1.71
C GLY A 445 -63.30 -2.40 2.08
N TRP A 446 -61.98 -2.38 2.31
CA TRP A 446 -61.22 -3.54 2.76
C TRP A 446 -61.10 -3.60 4.28
N ILE A 447 -61.29 -4.79 4.84
CA ILE A 447 -60.96 -5.08 6.24
C ILE A 447 -59.47 -5.39 6.32
N VAL A 448 -58.73 -4.58 7.09
CA VAL A 448 -57.27 -4.71 7.24
C VAL A 448 -56.94 -5.37 8.57
N LEU A 449 -56.24 -6.50 8.51
CA LEU A 449 -55.69 -7.19 9.67
C LEU A 449 -54.17 -7.10 9.63
N ARG A 450 -53.54 -6.62 10.71
CA ARG A 450 -52.08 -6.64 10.86
C ARG A 450 -51.72 -7.41 12.12
N PHE A 451 -50.83 -8.40 11.97
CA PHE A 451 -50.31 -9.20 13.07
C PHE A 451 -48.81 -9.01 13.17
N TRP A 452 -48.30 -8.82 14.38
CA TRP A 452 -46.84 -8.84 14.57
C TRP A 452 -46.34 -10.28 14.49
N GLU A 453 -45.12 -10.46 13.97
CA GLU A 453 -44.44 -11.77 13.91
C GLU A 453 -44.51 -12.52 15.25
N LYS A 454 -44.19 -11.84 16.35
CA LYS A 454 -44.28 -12.42 17.70
C LYS A 454 -45.68 -12.87 18.11
N ASP A 455 -46.74 -12.28 17.57
CA ASP A 455 -48.12 -12.65 17.94
C ASP A 455 -48.47 -13.99 17.27
N ILE A 456 -47.97 -14.21 16.06
CA ILE A 456 -48.11 -15.48 15.33
C ILE A 456 -47.25 -16.57 15.98
N ASP A 457 -46.02 -16.24 16.37
CA ASP A 457 -45.10 -17.19 16.99
C ASP A 457 -45.56 -17.63 18.39
N ASN A 458 -46.14 -16.72 19.18
CA ASN A 458 -46.56 -17.02 20.55
C ASN A 458 -48.01 -17.54 20.63
N ASP A 459 -48.93 -17.02 19.81
CA ASP A 459 -50.36 -17.33 19.89
C ASP A 459 -51.03 -17.32 18.51
N LEU A 460 -50.65 -18.32 17.71
CA LEU A 460 -51.22 -18.54 16.39
C LEU A 460 -52.75 -18.72 16.44
N LYS A 461 -53.27 -19.43 17.45
CA LYS A 461 -54.72 -19.70 17.59
C LYS A 461 -55.52 -18.40 17.69
N LYS A 462 -55.06 -17.43 18.48
CA LYS A 462 -55.70 -16.13 18.59
C LYS A 462 -55.67 -15.34 17.29
N CYS A 463 -54.58 -15.40 16.54
CA CYS A 463 -54.49 -14.77 15.22
C CYS A 463 -55.49 -15.39 14.24
N LEU A 464 -55.60 -16.72 14.21
CA LEU A 464 -56.55 -17.44 13.36
C LEU A 464 -57.99 -17.15 13.73
N ASN A 465 -58.35 -17.15 15.02
CA ASN A 465 -59.71 -16.87 15.46
C ASN A 465 -60.19 -15.49 15.01
N LYS A 466 -59.30 -14.48 15.02
CA LYS A 466 -59.61 -13.15 14.49
C LYS A 466 -59.90 -13.17 12.99
N ILE A 467 -59.10 -13.90 12.21
CA ILE A 467 -59.31 -14.03 10.76
C ILE A 467 -60.62 -14.78 10.48
N VAL A 468 -60.81 -15.95 11.08
CA VAL A 468 -62.01 -16.79 10.89
C VAL A 468 -63.29 -16.04 11.27
N LYS A 469 -63.29 -15.29 12.37
CA LYS A 469 -64.44 -14.49 12.79
C LYS A 469 -64.89 -13.46 11.73
N ILE A 470 -63.96 -12.97 10.91
CA ILE A 470 -64.23 -12.00 9.85
C ILE A 470 -64.63 -12.69 8.53
N LEU A 471 -64.19 -13.93 8.31
CA LEU A 471 -64.47 -14.68 7.09
C LEU A 471 -65.80 -15.45 7.13
N LYS A 472 -66.24 -15.84 8.32
CA LYS A 472 -67.62 -16.27 8.59
C LYS A 472 -68.55 -15.10 8.29
#